data_AF-A0A3L8C203-F1
#
_entry.id   AF-A0A3L8C203-F1
#
_cell.length_a   1.000
_cell.length_b   1.000
_cell.length_c   1.000
_cell.angle_alpha   90.00
_cell.angle_beta   90.00
_cell.angle_gamma   90.00
#
_symmetry.space_group_name_H-M   'P 1'
#
loop_
_entity.id
_entity.type
_entity.pdbx_description
1 polymer ?
#
loop_
_entity_poly.entity_id
_entity_poly.type
_entity_poly.pdbx_seq_one_letter_code
_entity_poly.pdbx_strand_id
1 'polypeptide(L)'
;MLRGNIQEGILDWLSELLGHDYQRARVEASGAGCINETYEVSRRNSPSVFIKVGSPAQLDMYEKEVKGLELLRQCDSIHVPEVFGTAQLDSCSVLAMEFISLSPLRTAHESRFGAALAQLHGIERNAFGLDHHNFIGRSHQINDWKSDWWEFYCENRLLPQRKLAQMKGMRLPLLKDLDRLIEIIPVAMPHHQPRASL
;
A
#
# COMPACT_ATOMS: atom_id res chain seq x y z
N MET A 1 -19.80 -10.01 2.02
CA MET A 1 -20.83 -9.01 2.35
C MET A 1 -20.64 -8.68 3.81
N LEU A 2 -20.47 -7.41 4.13
CA LEU A 2 -20.28 -6.94 5.51
C LEU A 2 -21.41 -7.47 6.40
N ARG A 3 -21.06 -8.09 7.54
CA ARG A 3 -22.03 -8.61 8.50
C ARG A 3 -22.66 -7.45 9.28
N GLY A 4 -23.94 -7.57 9.64
CA GLY A 4 -24.76 -6.50 10.25
C GLY A 4 -24.03 -5.65 11.29
N ASN A 5 -23.59 -6.26 12.39
CA ASN A 5 -22.93 -5.52 13.48
C ASN A 5 -21.62 -4.83 13.07
N ILE A 6 -20.86 -5.41 12.12
CA ILE A 6 -19.61 -4.80 11.62
C ILE A 6 -19.97 -3.58 10.76
N GLN A 7 -20.99 -3.71 9.91
CA GLN A 7 -21.45 -2.63 9.06
C GLN A 7 -21.96 -1.46 9.91
N GLU A 8 -22.82 -1.73 10.89
CA GLU A 8 -23.37 -0.70 11.80
C GLU A 8 -22.25 0.09 12.49
N GLY A 9 -21.29 -0.61 13.12
CA GLY A 9 -20.17 0.06 13.78
C GLY A 9 -19.29 0.90 12.83
N ILE A 10 -19.12 0.46 11.58
CA ILE A 10 -18.39 1.25 10.58
C ILE A 10 -19.18 2.49 10.16
N LEU A 11 -20.50 2.38 9.98
CA LEU A 11 -21.34 3.52 9.58
C LEU A 11 -21.51 4.53 10.73
N ASP A 12 -21.57 4.07 11.98
CA ASP A 12 -21.49 4.93 13.18
C ASP A 12 -20.18 5.71 13.18
N TRP A 13 -19.06 5.00 13.08
CA TRP A 13 -17.74 5.61 13.04
C TRP A 13 -17.56 6.61 11.89
N LEU A 14 -18.00 6.27 10.67
CA LEU A 14 -17.97 7.19 9.52
C LEU A 14 -18.83 8.44 9.77
N SER A 15 -19.96 8.29 10.48
CA SER A 15 -20.84 9.41 10.81
C SER A 15 -20.16 10.40 11.74
N GLU A 16 -19.46 9.89 12.76
CA GLU A 16 -18.66 10.69 13.68
C GLU A 16 -17.47 11.34 12.98
N LEU A 17 -16.71 10.55 12.21
CA LEU A 17 -15.49 10.99 11.53
C LEU A 17 -15.75 12.13 10.54
N LEU A 18 -16.81 12.00 9.75
CA LEU A 18 -17.12 12.92 8.65
C LEU A 18 -18.22 13.94 9.00
N GLY A 19 -18.78 13.88 10.21
CA GLY A 19 -19.79 14.84 10.69
C GLY A 19 -21.13 14.79 9.93
N HIS A 20 -21.47 13.64 9.35
CA HIS A 20 -22.66 13.49 8.51
C HIS A 20 -23.27 12.09 8.65
N ASP A 21 -24.59 11.94 8.64
CA ASP A 21 -25.27 10.65 8.81
C ASP A 21 -24.95 9.61 7.69
N TYR A 22 -24.32 8.49 8.06
CA TYR A 22 -24.05 7.34 7.18
C TYR A 22 -24.97 6.13 7.46
N GLN A 23 -25.93 6.19 8.39
CA GLN A 23 -26.79 5.06 8.76
C GLN A 23 -27.64 4.53 7.61
N ARG A 24 -27.98 5.41 6.65
CA ARG A 24 -28.74 5.06 5.44
C ARG A 24 -27.87 4.99 4.18
N ALA A 25 -26.55 4.96 4.34
CA ALA A 25 -25.64 4.83 3.22
C ALA A 25 -25.78 3.44 2.58
N ARG A 26 -25.57 3.37 1.28
CA ARG A 26 -25.47 2.10 0.56
C ARG A 26 -24.04 1.61 0.64
N VAL A 27 -23.86 0.35 1.01
CA VAL A 27 -22.55 -0.30 1.11
C VAL A 27 -22.45 -1.40 0.07
N GLU A 28 -21.52 -1.27 -0.86
CA GLU A 28 -21.35 -2.22 -1.97
C GLU A 28 -19.91 -2.72 -2.03
N ALA A 29 -19.72 -4.00 -2.36
CA ALA A 29 -18.37 -4.52 -2.56
C ALA A 29 -17.74 -3.86 -3.80
N SER A 30 -16.57 -3.24 -3.64
CA SER A 30 -15.89 -2.54 -4.74
C SER A 30 -15.12 -3.48 -5.67
N GLY A 31 -14.98 -4.76 -5.32
CA GLY A 31 -14.23 -5.75 -6.11
C GLY A 31 -12.70 -5.54 -6.15
N ALA A 32 -12.18 -4.48 -5.51
CA ALA A 32 -10.77 -4.10 -5.47
C ALA A 32 -9.93 -4.83 -4.39
N GLY A 33 -10.51 -5.81 -3.70
CA GLY A 33 -9.89 -6.49 -2.57
C GLY A 33 -9.06 -7.70 -2.98
N CYS A 34 -7.79 -7.75 -2.58
CA CYS A 34 -6.98 -8.98 -2.61
C CYS A 34 -6.70 -9.52 -1.20
N ILE A 35 -6.37 -8.62 -0.25
CA ILE A 35 -6.03 -8.97 1.14
C ILE A 35 -7.13 -8.56 2.12
N ASN A 36 -7.77 -7.42 1.84
CA ASN A 36 -8.83 -6.85 2.66
C ASN A 36 -10.14 -6.92 1.89
N GLU A 37 -11.25 -7.00 2.62
CA GLU A 37 -12.54 -6.71 2.02
C GLU A 37 -12.61 -5.20 1.75
N THR A 38 -13.15 -4.84 0.59
CA THR A 38 -13.20 -3.44 0.14
C THR A 38 -14.61 -3.09 -0.26
N TYR A 39 -15.05 -1.90 0.13
CA TYR A 39 -16.41 -1.46 -0.10
C TYR A 39 -16.47 0.02 -0.51
N GLU A 40 -17.44 0.33 -1.36
CA GLU A 40 -17.91 1.68 -1.60
C GLU A 40 -19.06 1.97 -0.63
N VAL A 41 -18.96 3.06 0.12
CA VAL A 41 -20.04 3.60 0.96
C VAL A 41 -20.54 4.88 0.31
N SER A 42 -21.75 4.84 -0.22
CA SER A 42 -22.34 5.95 -0.99
C SER A 42 -23.57 6.54 -0.30
N ARG A 43 -23.73 7.85 -0.43
CA ARG A 43 -24.91 8.59 0.01
C ARG A 43 -25.46 9.43 -1.12
N ARG A 44 -26.75 9.77 -1.03
CA ARG A 44 -27.40 10.63 -2.02
C ARG A 44 -26.76 12.01 -2.01
N ASN A 45 -26.35 12.50 -3.17
CA ASN A 45 -25.77 13.83 -3.38
C ASN A 45 -24.49 14.09 -2.55
N SER A 46 -23.66 13.08 -2.32
CA SER A 46 -22.35 13.23 -1.67
C SER A 46 -21.30 12.38 -2.37
N PRO A 47 -20.01 12.76 -2.32
CA PRO A 47 -18.93 11.86 -2.72
C PRO A 47 -18.99 10.53 -1.96
N SER A 48 -18.70 9.44 -2.66
CA SER A 48 -18.57 8.12 -2.04
C SER A 48 -17.28 8.02 -1.23
N VAL A 49 -17.29 7.12 -0.24
CA VAL A 49 -16.14 6.78 0.59
C VAL A 49 -15.71 5.36 0.25
N PHE A 50 -14.42 5.16 0.00
CA PHE A 50 -13.84 3.82 -0.12
C PHE A 50 -13.39 3.37 1.26
N ILE A 51 -13.83 2.18 1.68
CA ILE A 51 -13.38 1.57 2.93
C ILE A 51 -12.64 0.26 2.68
N LYS A 52 -11.52 0.06 3.38
CA LYS A 52 -10.88 -1.24 3.55
C LYS A 52 -11.23 -1.78 4.92
N VAL A 53 -11.65 -3.03 4.98
CA VAL A 53 -12.03 -3.70 6.23
C VAL A 53 -11.18 -4.96 6.39
N GLY A 54 -10.60 -5.09 7.58
CA GLY A 54 -9.72 -6.19 7.95
C GLY A 54 -9.98 -6.66 9.38
N SER A 55 -9.23 -7.67 9.83
CA SER A 55 -9.27 -8.09 11.22
C SER A 55 -8.72 -7.01 12.15
N PRO A 56 -9.04 -7.04 13.46
CA PRO A 56 -8.51 -6.06 14.43
C PRO A 56 -6.98 -5.95 14.46
N ALA A 57 -6.27 -7.02 14.06
CA ALA A 57 -4.81 -7.03 14.02
C ALA A 57 -4.21 -6.26 12.83
N GLN A 58 -5.04 -5.73 11.93
CA GLN A 58 -4.59 -5.04 10.71
C GLN A 58 -4.53 -3.52 10.87
N LEU A 59 -4.81 -2.96 12.05
CA LEU A 59 -4.72 -1.52 12.28
C LEU A 59 -3.34 -0.97 11.90
N ASP A 60 -2.26 -1.60 12.38
CA ASP A 60 -0.89 -1.16 12.06
C ASP A 60 -0.61 -1.16 10.54
N MET A 61 -1.14 -2.14 9.80
CA MET A 61 -1.05 -2.17 8.34
C MET A 61 -1.71 -0.96 7.69
N TYR A 62 -2.89 -0.56 8.18
CA TYR A 62 -3.57 0.63 7.68
C TYR A 62 -2.83 1.91 8.06
N GLU A 63 -2.32 2.03 9.28
CA GLU A 63 -1.51 3.18 9.70
C GLU A 63 -0.25 3.33 8.84
N LYS A 64 0.42 2.21 8.48
CA LYS A 64 1.56 2.27 7.54
C LYS A 64 1.12 2.62 6.12
N GLU A 65 -0.05 2.17 5.69
CA GLU A 65 -0.60 2.57 4.40
C GLU A 65 -0.88 4.08 4.34
N VAL A 66 -1.47 4.66 5.40
CA VAL A 66 -1.69 6.11 5.52
C VAL A 66 -0.36 6.87 5.39
N LYS A 67 0.68 6.45 6.12
CA LYS A 67 2.01 7.07 5.99
C LYS A 67 2.57 6.98 4.57
N GLY A 68 2.38 5.85 3.89
CA GLY A 68 2.79 5.68 2.49
C GLY A 68 2.04 6.63 1.54
N LEU A 69 0.72 6.78 1.71
CA LEU A 69 -0.09 7.71 0.93
C LEU A 69 0.33 9.17 1.19
N GLU A 70 0.62 9.54 2.44
CA GLU A 70 1.14 10.87 2.80
C GLU A 70 2.49 11.16 2.15
N LEU A 71 3.39 10.17 2.09
CA LEU A 71 4.66 10.28 1.38
C LEU A 71 4.42 10.54 -0.11
N LEU A 72 3.59 9.72 -0.76
CA LEU A 72 3.27 9.88 -2.19
C LEU A 72 2.64 11.24 -2.50
N ARG A 73 1.83 11.78 -1.58
CA ARG A 73 1.17 13.09 -1.72
C ARG A 73 2.16 14.26 -1.75
N GLN A 74 3.42 14.06 -1.39
CA GLN A 74 4.47 15.06 -1.60
C GLN A 74 4.74 15.33 -3.09
N CYS A 75 4.27 14.45 -3.98
CA CYS A 75 4.32 14.64 -5.43
C CYS A 75 2.96 15.07 -5.97
N ASP A 76 2.84 16.34 -6.34
CA ASP A 76 1.60 16.92 -6.88
C ASP A 76 1.20 16.39 -8.27
N SER A 77 2.05 15.55 -8.89
CA SER A 77 1.82 15.02 -10.24
C SER A 77 0.95 13.76 -10.29
N ILE A 78 0.79 13.06 -9.16
CA ILE A 78 0.01 11.83 -9.05
C ILE A 78 -1.18 12.09 -8.13
N HIS A 79 -2.39 11.72 -8.59
CA HIS A 79 -3.56 11.73 -7.72
C HIS A 79 -3.44 10.59 -6.71
N VAL A 80 -3.21 10.98 -5.45
CA VAL A 80 -3.22 10.09 -4.29
C VAL A 80 -4.54 10.30 -3.54
N PRO A 81 -5.32 9.24 -3.23
CA PRO A 81 -6.60 9.40 -2.55
C PRO A 81 -6.44 10.12 -1.21
N GLU A 82 -7.38 11.00 -0.90
CA GLU A 82 -7.48 11.58 0.44
C GLU A 82 -7.77 10.49 1.46
N VAL A 83 -7.10 10.54 2.62
CA VAL A 83 -7.37 9.62 3.73
C VAL A 83 -8.27 10.36 4.71
N PHE A 84 -9.45 9.82 5.00
CA PHE A 84 -10.34 10.39 6.00
C PHE A 84 -9.98 9.92 7.41
N GLY A 85 -9.56 8.66 7.55
CA GLY A 85 -9.09 8.14 8.83
C GLY A 85 -9.00 6.63 8.91
N THR A 86 -8.45 6.15 10.01
CA THR A 86 -8.37 4.72 10.38
C THR A 86 -8.94 4.51 11.78
N ALA A 87 -9.52 3.35 12.02
CA ALA A 87 -9.96 2.96 13.35
C ALA A 87 -9.86 1.46 13.59
N GLN A 88 -9.67 1.09 14.85
CA GLN A 88 -9.99 -0.24 15.35
C GLN A 88 -11.36 -0.18 16.02
N LEU A 89 -12.29 -0.96 15.49
CA LEU A 89 -13.61 -1.20 16.05
C LEU A 89 -13.61 -2.57 16.75
N ASP A 90 -14.68 -2.89 17.48
CA ASP A 90 -14.75 -4.10 18.33
C ASP A 90 -14.36 -5.39 17.62
N SER A 91 -14.67 -5.52 16.34
CA SER A 91 -14.49 -6.76 15.57
C SER A 91 -13.69 -6.61 14.28
N CYS A 92 -13.23 -5.38 13.95
CA CYS A 92 -12.48 -5.14 12.73
C CYS A 92 -11.55 -3.93 12.85
N SER A 93 -10.63 -3.80 11.90
CA SER A 93 -9.95 -2.54 11.62
C SER A 93 -10.48 -2.00 10.29
N VAL A 94 -10.54 -0.68 10.18
CA VAL A 94 -11.06 0.01 8.99
C VAL A 94 -10.15 1.18 8.60
N LEU A 95 -10.00 1.39 7.30
CA LEU A 95 -9.39 2.57 6.69
C LEU A 95 -10.40 3.18 5.72
N ALA A 96 -10.74 4.45 5.92
CA ALA A 96 -11.63 5.24 5.07
C ALA A 96 -10.84 6.26 4.25
N MET A 97 -11.11 6.30 2.94
CA MET A 97 -10.43 7.17 1.99
C MET A 97 -11.36 7.61 0.86
N GLU A 98 -10.90 8.57 0.05
CA GLU A 98 -11.57 9.02 -1.17
C GLU A 98 -11.91 7.83 -2.07
N PHE A 99 -13.17 7.76 -2.51
CA PHE A 99 -13.56 6.83 -3.56
C PHE A 99 -13.25 7.42 -4.94
N ILE A 100 -12.26 6.86 -5.63
CA ILE A 100 -11.90 7.26 -6.99
C ILE A 100 -12.71 6.43 -7.99
N SER A 101 -13.62 7.08 -8.72
CA SER A 101 -14.38 6.44 -9.79
C SER A 101 -13.47 6.19 -11.00
N LEU A 102 -13.11 4.92 -11.21
CA LEU A 102 -12.24 4.54 -12.32
C LEU A 102 -13.00 4.51 -13.64
N SER A 103 -12.30 4.85 -14.71
CA SER A 103 -12.80 4.78 -16.08
C SER A 103 -11.80 4.05 -16.99
N PRO A 104 -12.24 3.50 -18.14
CA PRO A 104 -11.34 2.82 -19.06
C PRO A 104 -10.15 3.68 -19.48
N LEU A 105 -8.96 3.08 -19.47
CA LEU A 105 -7.74 3.76 -19.86
C LEU A 105 -7.72 4.09 -21.36
N ARG A 106 -7.00 5.16 -21.69
CA ARG A 106 -6.70 5.59 -23.06
C ARG A 106 -5.19 5.81 -23.12
N THR A 107 -4.58 5.69 -24.30
CA THR A 107 -3.12 5.82 -24.49
C THR A 107 -2.55 7.13 -23.91
N ALA A 108 -3.29 8.24 -24.01
CA ALA A 108 -2.89 9.52 -23.42
C ALA A 108 -2.73 9.46 -21.88
N HIS A 109 -3.50 8.60 -21.20
CA HIS A 109 -3.41 8.41 -19.75
C HIS A 109 -2.10 7.71 -19.35
N GLU A 110 -1.64 6.73 -20.14
CA GLU A 110 -0.38 6.02 -19.89
C GLU A 110 0.81 6.96 -19.98
N SER A 111 0.87 7.77 -21.04
CA SER A 111 1.94 8.77 -21.21
C SER A 111 1.95 9.80 -20.09
N ARG A 112 0.78 10.29 -19.67
CA ARG A 112 0.65 11.22 -18.54
C ARG A 112 1.09 10.58 -17.23
N PHE A 113 0.68 9.34 -16.97
CA PHE A 113 1.07 8.62 -15.77
C PHE A 113 2.58 8.33 -15.74
N GLY A 114 3.20 7.95 -16.86
CA GLY A 114 4.65 7.77 -16.95
C GLY A 114 5.43 9.06 -16.63
N ALA A 115 4.96 10.20 -17.13
CA ALA A 115 5.55 11.50 -16.81
C ALA A 115 5.40 11.87 -15.32
N ALA A 116 4.25 11.57 -14.71
CA ALA A 116 4.02 11.78 -13.28
C ALA A 116 4.88 10.85 -12.43
N LEU A 117 5.02 9.58 -12.82
CA LEU A 117 5.87 8.62 -12.13
C LEU A 117 7.37 9.01 -12.20
N ALA A 118 7.82 9.55 -13.33
CA ALA A 118 9.17 10.09 -13.45
C ALA A 118 9.39 11.30 -12.53
N GLN A 119 8.37 12.16 -12.34
CA GLN A 119 8.45 13.27 -11.39
C GLN A 119 8.52 12.78 -9.94
N LEU A 120 7.72 11.76 -9.59
CA LEU A 120 7.78 11.10 -8.27
C LEU A 120 9.20 10.58 -7.98
N HIS A 121 9.78 9.81 -8.90
CA HIS A 121 11.15 9.29 -8.76
C HIS A 121 12.23 10.38 -8.78
N GLY A 122 11.90 11.59 -9.26
CA GLY A 122 12.77 12.77 -9.20
C GLY A 122 12.88 13.39 -7.80
N ILE A 123 12.06 12.96 -6.83
CA ILE A 123 12.14 13.40 -5.43
C ILE A 123 13.25 12.61 -4.74
N GLU A 124 14.48 13.12 -4.86
CA GLU A 124 15.68 12.45 -4.34
C GLU A 124 15.75 12.44 -2.80
N ARG A 125 16.38 11.39 -2.26
CA ARG A 125 16.67 11.18 -0.85
C ARG A 125 18.16 10.86 -0.66
N ASN A 126 18.64 10.98 0.57
CA ASN A 126 20.05 10.72 0.89
C ASN A 126 20.38 9.23 1.07
N ALA A 127 19.38 8.38 1.27
CA ALA A 127 19.53 6.96 1.55
C ALA A 127 18.28 6.18 1.11
N PHE A 128 18.42 4.88 0.90
CA PHE A 128 17.32 3.96 0.61
C PHE A 128 16.66 3.51 1.90
N GLY A 129 15.33 3.51 1.96
CA GLY A 129 14.57 3.12 3.15
C GLY A 129 13.46 4.10 3.49
N LEU A 130 12.88 3.91 4.67
CA LEU A 130 11.86 4.74 5.29
C LEU A 130 12.13 4.78 6.80
N ASP A 131 11.55 5.76 7.48
CA ASP A 131 11.58 5.88 8.95
C ASP A 131 10.73 4.83 9.67
N HIS A 132 9.99 3.99 8.92
CA HIS A 132 9.19 2.90 9.45
C HIS A 132 9.18 1.69 8.51
N HIS A 133 9.10 0.50 9.09
CA HIS A 133 8.74 -0.71 8.35
C HIS A 133 7.28 -0.65 7.91
N ASN A 134 6.99 -1.26 6.77
CA ASN A 134 5.65 -1.33 6.21
C ASN A 134 5.36 -2.75 5.71
N PHE A 135 4.47 -2.88 4.72
CA PHE A 135 3.99 -4.16 4.23
C PHE A 135 4.03 -4.20 2.71
N ILE A 136 4.38 -5.37 2.16
CA ILE A 136 4.11 -5.73 0.77
C ILE A 136 3.11 -6.87 0.74
N GLY A 137 1.87 -6.51 0.43
CA GLY A 137 0.74 -7.37 0.71
C GLY A 137 0.63 -7.69 2.20
N ARG A 138 0.70 -8.97 2.59
CA ARG A 138 0.65 -9.39 4.01
C ARG A 138 2.03 -9.55 4.65
N SER A 139 3.10 -9.42 3.87
CA SER A 139 4.46 -9.64 4.35
C SER A 139 5.03 -8.34 4.89
N HIS A 140 5.66 -8.37 6.06
CA HIS A 140 6.44 -7.24 6.56
C HIS A 140 7.58 -6.91 5.59
N GLN A 141 7.78 -5.62 5.38
CA GLN A 141 8.86 -5.07 4.56
C GLN A 141 9.75 -4.20 5.46
N ILE A 142 11.02 -4.61 5.55
CA ILE A 142 12.05 -3.93 6.32
C ILE A 142 12.50 -2.70 5.53
N ASN A 143 12.62 -1.55 6.19
CA ASN A 143 12.94 -0.28 5.53
C ASN A 143 14.10 0.46 6.19
N ASP A 144 14.93 -0.25 6.95
CA ASP A 144 16.11 0.35 7.57
C ASP A 144 16.96 1.07 6.53
N TRP A 145 17.41 2.28 6.90
CA TRP A 145 18.16 3.16 6.02
C TRP A 145 19.51 2.55 5.64
N LYS A 146 19.85 2.61 4.35
CA LYS A 146 21.18 2.28 3.84
C LYS A 146 21.59 3.24 2.73
N SER A 147 22.87 3.57 2.65
CA SER A 147 23.42 4.45 1.62
C SER A 147 23.73 3.72 0.31
N ASP A 148 24.01 2.42 0.37
CA ASP A 148 24.25 1.59 -0.81
C ASP A 148 22.97 0.89 -1.27
N TRP A 149 22.68 1.00 -2.57
CA TRP A 149 21.47 0.43 -3.16
C TRP A 149 21.47 -1.09 -3.09
N TRP A 150 22.60 -1.72 -3.41
CA TRP A 150 22.67 -3.17 -3.50
C TRP A 150 22.57 -3.79 -2.11
N GLU A 151 23.24 -3.21 -1.11
CA GLU A 151 23.10 -3.60 0.29
C GLU A 151 21.64 -3.51 0.74
N PHE A 152 20.94 -2.41 0.44
CA PHE A 152 19.51 -2.27 0.70
C PHE A 152 18.67 -3.32 0.01
N TYR A 153 18.84 -3.48 -1.30
CA TYR A 153 18.00 -4.37 -2.08
C TYR A 153 18.25 -5.85 -1.69
N CYS A 154 19.50 -6.24 -1.47
CA CYS A 154 19.84 -7.58 -1.04
C CYS A 154 19.28 -7.88 0.37
N GLU A 155 19.65 -7.06 1.37
CA GLU A 155 19.34 -7.36 2.77
C GLU A 155 17.88 -7.10 3.14
N ASN A 156 17.28 -6.04 2.59
CA ASN A 156 15.94 -5.59 2.99
C ASN A 156 14.84 -6.01 1.99
N ARG A 157 15.18 -6.56 0.81
CA ARG A 157 14.20 -7.05 -0.17
C ARG A 157 14.40 -8.52 -0.53
N LEU A 158 15.56 -8.92 -1.05
CA LEU A 158 15.78 -10.28 -1.57
C LEU A 158 15.90 -11.33 -0.46
N LEU A 159 16.80 -11.15 0.51
CA LEU A 159 17.07 -12.11 1.57
C LEU A 159 15.85 -12.39 2.49
N PRO A 160 15.02 -11.39 2.87
CA PRO A 160 13.81 -11.65 3.65
C PRO A 160 12.81 -12.51 2.88
N GLN A 161 12.61 -12.24 1.59
CA GLN A 161 11.72 -13.03 0.74
C GLN A 161 12.27 -14.44 0.50
N ARG A 162 13.59 -14.60 0.34
CA ARG A 162 14.24 -15.91 0.28
C ARG A 162 13.99 -16.73 1.54
N LYS A 163 14.21 -16.14 2.73
CA LYS A 163 13.97 -16.80 4.02
C LYS A 163 12.51 -17.20 4.16
N LEU A 164 11.59 -16.31 3.81
CA LEU A 164 10.15 -16.59 3.83
C LEU A 164 9.79 -17.74 2.88
N ALA A 165 10.30 -17.73 1.64
CA ALA A 165 10.07 -18.79 0.67
C ALA A 165 10.59 -20.14 1.18
N GLN A 166 11.78 -20.18 1.77
CA GLN A 166 12.33 -21.39 2.40
C GLN A 166 11.42 -21.90 3.52
N MET A 167 10.98 -21.02 4.43
CA MET A 167 10.05 -21.39 5.51
C MET A 167 8.70 -21.91 4.99
N LYS A 168 8.27 -21.48 3.81
CA LYS A 168 7.05 -21.94 3.14
C LYS A 168 7.25 -23.21 2.29
N GLY A 169 8.42 -23.84 2.37
CA GLY A 169 8.69 -25.11 1.68
C GLY A 169 9.02 -24.95 0.20
N MET A 170 9.54 -23.79 -0.22
CA MET A 170 9.97 -23.57 -1.60
C MET A 170 11.09 -24.55 -1.99
N ARG A 171 11.06 -24.99 -3.25
CA ARG A 171 12.02 -25.94 -3.81
C ARG A 171 13.46 -25.42 -3.72
N LEU A 172 14.36 -26.27 -3.19
CA LEU A 172 15.76 -25.93 -2.98
C LEU A 172 16.51 -25.43 -4.23
N PRO A 173 16.29 -25.97 -5.45
CA PRO A 173 16.93 -25.43 -6.65
C PRO A 173 16.66 -23.95 -6.88
N LEU A 174 15.41 -23.50 -6.70
CA LEU A 174 15.06 -22.08 -6.89
C LEU A 174 15.75 -21.17 -5.86
N LEU A 175 15.88 -21.64 -4.62
CA LEU A 175 16.60 -20.89 -3.58
C LEU A 175 18.08 -20.76 -3.91
N LYS A 176 18.69 -21.83 -4.45
CA LYS A 176 20.09 -21.81 -4.92
C LYS A 176 20.29 -20.90 -6.13
N ASP A 177 19.33 -20.85 -7.05
CA ASP A 177 19.39 -19.93 -8.19
C ASP A 177 19.34 -18.47 -7.71
N LEU A 178 18.51 -18.16 -6.71
CA LEU A 178 18.49 -16.84 -6.09
C LEU A 178 19.81 -16.50 -5.38
N ASP A 179 20.40 -17.45 -4.65
CA ASP A 179 21.72 -17.27 -4.02
C ASP A 179 22.78 -16.92 -5.06
N ARG A 180 22.82 -17.67 -6.16
CA ARG A 180 23.73 -17.40 -7.27
C ARG A 180 23.48 -16.02 -7.90
N LEU A 181 22.23 -15.60 -8.07
CA LEU A 181 21.90 -14.28 -8.60
C LEU A 181 22.40 -13.16 -7.69
N ILE A 182 22.24 -13.32 -6.37
CA ILE A 182 22.76 -12.37 -5.37
C ILE A 182 24.29 -12.23 -5.48
N GLU A 183 25.01 -13.33 -5.74
CA GLU A 183 26.46 -13.27 -5.94
C GLU A 183 26.86 -12.62 -7.28
N ILE A 184 26.08 -12.83 -8.34
CA ILE A 184 26.42 -12.37 -9.70
C ILE A 184 26.11 -10.89 -9.93
N ILE A 185 24.99 -10.37 -9.41
CA ILE A 185 24.49 -9.03 -9.76
C ILE A 185 25.54 -7.92 -9.53
N PRO A 186 26.26 -7.85 -8.39
CA PRO A 186 27.27 -6.81 -8.17
C PRO A 186 28.40 -6.83 -9.20
N VAL A 187 28.76 -8.03 -9.67
CA VAL A 187 29.84 -8.22 -10.66
C VAL A 187 29.34 -7.93 -12.08
N ALA A 188 28.11 -8.33 -12.39
CA ALA A 188 27.49 -8.14 -13.70
C ALA A 188 27.02 -6.69 -13.93
N MET A 189 26.69 -5.96 -12.86
CA MET A 189 26.14 -4.60 -12.92
C MET A 189 26.90 -3.63 -11.99
N PRO A 190 28.23 -3.49 -12.13
CA PRO A 190 29.06 -2.75 -11.18
C PRO A 190 28.80 -1.23 -11.17
N HIS A 191 28.16 -0.72 -12.23
CA HIS A 191 27.82 0.70 -12.38
C HIS A 191 26.34 1.00 -12.11
N HIS A 192 25.56 0.00 -11.67
CA HIS A 192 24.16 0.22 -11.34
C HIS A 192 24.04 0.85 -9.95
N GLN A 193 24.10 2.18 -9.92
CA GLN A 193 23.97 3.00 -8.71
C GLN A 193 22.79 3.95 -8.89
N PRO A 194 21.55 3.46 -8.74
CA PRO A 194 20.39 4.34 -8.75
C PRO A 194 20.51 5.35 -7.61
N ARG A 195 19.87 6.51 -7.75
CA ARG A 195 19.72 7.45 -6.64
C ARG A 195 18.57 6.99 -5.77
N ALA A 196 18.69 7.18 -4.46
CA ALA A 196 17.55 6.99 -3.59
C ALA A 196 16.49 8.05 -3.90
N SER A 197 15.24 7.62 -4.04
CA SER A 197 14.09 8.48 -4.23
C SER A 197 12.99 8.08 -3.26
N LEU A 198 11.95 8.93 -3.19
CA LEU A 198 10.66 8.54 -2.64
C LEU A 198 10.08 7.32 -3.39
#